data_AF-A0A6N2HQT6-F1
#
_entry.id   AF-A0A6N2HQT6-F1
#
_cell.length_a   1.000
_cell.length_b   1.000
_cell.length_c   1.000
_cell.angle_alpha   90.00
_cell.angle_beta   90.00
_cell.angle_gamma   90.00
#
_symmetry.space_group_name_H-M   'P 1'
#
loop_
_entity.id
_entity.type
_entity.pdbx_description
1 polymer ?
#
loop_
_entity_poly.entity_id
_entity_poly.type
_entity_poly.pdbx_seq_one_letter_code
_entity_poly.pdbx_strand_id
1 'polypeptide(L)' 'MRGVKREPYLSDLPDEQWALIEPMITTWKQDRVAGSATGDPGSCDLREVVNAIFCRNRTGCQWRLLPH' A
#
# COMPACT_ATOMS: atom_id res chain seq x y z
N MET A 1 -12.61 4.53 8.83
CA MET A 1 -12.08 5.92 8.90
C MET A 1 -11.84 6.39 7.49
N ARG A 2 -12.31 7.58 7.12
CA ARG A 2 -12.11 8.15 5.78
C ARG A 2 -10.62 8.48 5.69
N GLY A 3 -9.86 7.72 4.88
CA GLY A 3 -8.45 8.02 4.63
C GLY A 3 -8.32 9.46 4.15
N VAL A 4 -7.38 10.20 4.73
CA VAL A 4 -6.98 11.50 4.21
C VAL A 4 -6.66 11.28 2.73
N LYS A 5 -7.39 11.97 1.84
CA LYS A 5 -7.23 11.82 0.41
C LYS A 5 -5.88 12.43 0.04
N ARG A 6 -4.83 11.61 0.02
CA ARG A 6 -3.48 12.03 -0.37
C ARG A 6 -3.49 12.47 -1.83
N GLU A 7 -2.60 13.39 -2.16
CA GLU A 7 -2.26 13.61 -3.56
C GLU A 7 -1.60 12.34 -4.11
N PRO A 8 -2.08 11.80 -5.24
CA PRO A 8 -1.54 10.58 -5.83
C PRO A 8 -0.11 10.81 -6.33
N TYR A 9 0.76 9.82 -6.16
CA TYR A 9 2.08 9.89 -6.76
C TYR A 9 1.96 9.65 -8.27
N LEU A 10 2.81 10.32 -9.08
CA LEU A 10 2.95 10.00 -10.51
C LEU A 10 3.40 8.54 -10.76
N SER A 11 3.91 7.87 -9.73
CA SER A 11 4.32 6.48 -9.73
C SER A 11 3.27 5.50 -9.18
N ASP A 12 2.07 5.98 -8.84
CA ASP A 12 1.00 5.12 -8.33
C ASP A 12 0.61 4.06 -9.36
N LEU A 13 0.24 2.88 -8.85
CA LEU A 13 -0.23 1.78 -9.68
C LEU A 13 -1.63 2.07 -10.25
N PRO A 14 -1.81 1.91 -11.56
CA PRO A 14 -3.15 1.84 -12.17
C PRO A 14 -4.01 0.77 -11.50
N ASP A 15 -5.33 0.99 -11.45
CA ASP A 15 -6.28 0.05 -10.83
C ASP A 15 -6.18 -1.36 -11.42
N GLU A 16 -5.98 -1.46 -12.73
CA GLU A 16 -5.79 -2.73 -13.45
C GLU A 16 -4.55 -3.50 -12.98
N GLN A 17 -3.44 -2.81 -12.66
CA GLN A 17 -2.23 -3.43 -12.15
C GLN A 17 -2.38 -3.81 -10.68
N TRP A 18 -3.08 -2.96 -9.90
CA TRP A 18 -3.42 -3.26 -8.52
C TRP A 18 -4.28 -4.52 -8.41
N ALA A 19 -5.30 -4.68 -9.27
CA ALA A 19 -6.20 -5.83 -9.27
C ALA A 19 -5.49 -7.18 -9.48
N LEU A 20 -4.33 -7.18 -10.14
CA LEU A 20 -3.52 -8.40 -10.34
C LEU A 20 -2.79 -8.85 -9.06
N ILE A 21 -2.39 -7.90 -8.20
CA ILE A 21 -1.56 -8.18 -7.02
C ILE A 21 -2.33 -8.11 -5.70
N GLU A 22 -3.44 -7.37 -5.66
CA GLU A 22 -4.29 -7.17 -4.48
C GLU A 22 -4.71 -8.49 -3.83
N PRO A 23 -5.17 -9.53 -4.57
CA PRO A 23 -5.62 -10.77 -3.95
C PRO A 23 -4.49 -11.45 -3.18
N MET A 24 -3.28 -11.49 -3.74
CA MET A 24 -2.12 -12.12 -3.11
C MET A 24 -1.71 -11.38 -1.82
N ILE A 25 -1.70 -10.04 -1.87
CA ILE A 25 -1.36 -9.19 -0.72
C ILE A 25 -2.42 -9.33 0.38
N THR A 26 -3.70 -9.39 0.01
CA THR A 26 -4.81 -9.54 0.95
C THR A 26 -4.79 -10.90 1.62
N THR A 27 -4.57 -11.99 0.87
CA THR A 27 -4.41 -13.34 1.43
C THR A 27 -3.25 -13.38 2.42
N TRP A 28 -2.07 -12.87 2.05
CA TRP A 28 -0.94 -12.78 2.98
C TRP A 28 -1.29 -12.01 4.26
N LYS A 29 -2.04 -10.90 4.13
CA LYS A 29 -2.45 -10.10 5.29
C LYS A 29 -3.38 -10.90 6.20
N GLN A 30 -4.33 -11.63 5.65
CA GLN A 30 -5.25 -12.47 6.42
C GLN A 30 -4.51 -13.57 7.19
N ASP A 31 -3.59 -14.28 6.51
CA ASP A 31 -2.78 -15.34 7.14
C ASP A 31 -1.93 -14.77 8.28
N ARG A 32 -1.31 -13.61 8.05
CA ARG A 32 -0.54 -12.90 9.08
C ARG A 32 -1.38 -12.54 10.29
N VAL A 33 -2.62 -12.07 10.07
CA VAL A 33 -3.52 -11.67 11.15
C VAL A 33 -4.00 -12.89 11.93
N ALA A 34 -4.36 -13.97 11.24
CA ALA A 34 -4.74 -15.24 11.85
C ALA A 34 -3.63 -15.82 12.74
N GLY A 35 -2.36 -15.66 12.35
CA GLY A 35 -1.20 -16.08 13.13
C GLY A 35 -0.75 -15.09 14.22
N SER A 36 -1.40 -13.93 14.35
CA SER A 36 -1.00 -12.90 15.31
C SER A 36 -1.68 -13.09 16.67
N ALA A 37 -0.96 -12.82 17.77
CA ALA A 37 -1.48 -12.96 19.12
C ALA A 37 -2.70 -12.06 19.42
N THR A 38 -2.82 -10.92 18.73
CA THR A 38 -3.90 -9.95 18.92
C THR A 38 -5.05 -10.12 17.91
N GLY A 39 -4.79 -10.75 16.75
CA GLY A 39 -5.76 -10.83 15.66
C GLY A 39 -6.08 -9.47 15.01
N ASP A 40 -5.29 -8.44 15.30
CA ASP A 40 -5.54 -7.08 14.79
C ASP A 40 -4.97 -6.91 13.38
N PRO A 41 -5.80 -6.63 12.36
CA PRO A 41 -5.32 -6.29 11.03
C PRO A 41 -4.60 -4.93 10.97
N GLY A 42 -4.79 -4.04 11.94
CA GLY A 42 -4.31 -2.67 11.86
C GLY A 42 -5.05 -1.86 10.78
N SER A 43 -4.76 -0.56 10.71
CA SER A 43 -5.51 0.40 9.88
C SER A 43 -4.81 0.82 8.59
N CYS A 44 -3.67 0.23 8.26
CA CYS A 44 -2.91 0.61 7.07
C CYS A 44 -3.60 0.16 5.78
N ASP A 45 -3.76 1.09 4.84
CA ASP A 45 -4.14 0.77 3.47
C ASP A 45 -2.96 0.10 2.74
N LEU A 46 -3.17 -1.13 2.26
CA LEU A 46 -2.11 -1.92 1.62
C LEU A 46 -1.72 -1.35 0.27
N ARG A 47 -2.67 -0.73 -0.45
CA ARG A 47 -2.38 -0.09 -1.74
C ARG A 47 -1.43 1.07 -1.57
N GLU A 48 -1.62 1.84 -0.49
CA GLU A 48 -0.79 2.97 -0.13
C GLU A 48 0.66 2.56 0.14
N VAL A 49 0.85 1.46 0.87
CA VAL A 49 2.18 0.88 1.14
C VAL A 49 2.86 0.45 -0.15
N VAL A 50 2.13 -0.23 -1.04
CA VAL A 50 2.69 -0.67 -2.33
C VAL A 50 3.04 0.52 -3.20
N ASN A 51 2.16 1.51 -3.31
CA ASN A 51 2.43 2.74 -4.04
C ASN A 51 3.69 3.46 -3.52
N ALA A 52 3.90 3.51 -2.20
CA ALA A 52 5.11 4.07 -1.60
C ALA A 52 6.38 3.27 -1.99
N ILE A 53 6.31 1.94 -2.00
CA ILE A 53 7.41 1.07 -2.45
C ILE A 53 7.73 1.30 -3.94
N PHE A 54 6.70 1.40 -4.79
CA PHE A 54 6.88 1.65 -6.22
C PHE A 54 7.41 3.05 -6.50
N CYS A 55 6.94 4.07 -5.78
CA CYS A 55 7.53 5.40 -5.81
C CYS A 55 9.02 5.32 -5.52
N ARG A 56 9.39 4.68 -4.41
CA ARG A 56 10.79 4.52 -4.01
C ARG A 56 11.63 3.83 -5.09
N ASN A 57 11.12 2.74 -5.65
CA ASN A 57 11.82 1.95 -6.66
C ASN A 57 11.97 2.69 -8.00
N ARG A 58 10.95 3.44 -8.44
CA ARG A 58 10.97 4.12 -9.74
C ARG A 58 11.72 5.45 -9.72
N THR A 59 11.76 6.15 -8.58
CA THR A 59 12.31 7.50 -8.49
C THR A 59 13.55 7.63 -7.61
N GLY A 60 13.98 6.54 -6.96
CA GLY A 60 15.27 6.48 -6.26
C GLY A 60 15.28 7.14 -4.88
N CYS A 61 14.14 7.18 -4.17
CA CYS A 61 14.01 7.83 -2.85
C CYS A 61 14.22 9.35 -2.86
N GLN A 62 13.66 10.10 -3.82
CA GLN A 62 13.58 11.55 -3.63
C GLN A 62 12.54 11.86 -2.56
N TRP A 63 13.00 12.34 -1.40
CA TRP A 63 12.15 12.81 -0.30
C TRP A 63 11.17 13.90 -0.74
N ARG A 64 11.46 14.57 -1.85
CA ARG A 64 10.61 15.55 -2.54
C ARG A 64 9.34 14.98 -3.17
N LEU A 65 9.22 13.66 -3.31
CA LEU A 65 8.06 13.03 -3.94
C LEU A 65 7.03 12.54 -2.92
N LEU A 66 7.35 12.54 -1.61
CA LEU A 66 6.35 12.29 -0.57
C LEU A 66 5.27 13.38 -0.64
N PRO A 67 3.97 13.02 -0.71
CA PRO A 67 2.88 13.98 -0.75
C PRO A 67 2.82 14.71 0.59
N HIS A 68 2.55 16.01 0.48
CA HIS A 68 2.34 16.92 1.60
C HIS A 68 1.06 16.59 2.38
#